data_AF-A0A0Q9L0S9-F1
#
_entry.id   AF-A0A0Q9L0S9-F1
#
_cell.length_a   1.000
_cell.length_b   1.000
_cell.length_c   1.000
_cell.angle_alpha   90.00
_cell.angle_beta   90.00
_cell.angle_gamma   90.00
#
_symmetry.space_group_name_H-M   'P 1'
#
loop_
_entity.id
_entity.type
_entity.pdbx_description
1 polymer ?
#
loop_
_entity_poly.entity_id
_entity_poly.type
_entity_poly.pdbx_seq_one_letter_code
_entity_poly.pdbx_strand_id
1 'polypeptide(L)'
;MTWLDLPADHPFGITNLPYGVFSTPGSEPRVGTRIGDHVLDLGACAEKAGMESYAVWQQPSLNAFLGLGRPAWTSAREWLVEALTNPAMRDCVEPYLLAAADVTMHLPIEVADYVDFYASEQHATNVGRIFRPDSEPLTPNWKHLPIGYHGRAGTVVVSGTDVVRPSGQRKPPTESEPVFGPSVRLDIEAELGFIVGGATQLGSPVSVAAADDHLFGVVLLNDWSARDIQAWEYVPLGPFLGKSFTTTISPWVVTTEALRSARVPLPGQTNPTPLPYLQGEATDDGAGTAYGLDITYEVEWNGTVVSRPPYSSLYWSPAQMLAHMTVNGATLRNGDLFGSGTISGAEKEQRGSFLELSWSGQEPVTLDDGSERTFLEDGDTVVLRATAPGPDGTTISLGECVGTIRPAR
;
A
#
# COMPACT_ATOMS: atom_id res chain seq x y z
N MET A 1 -28.30 -0.04 6.99
CA MET A 1 -27.73 -0.31 8.34
C MET A 1 -27.55 -1.81 8.48
N THR A 2 -26.48 -2.26 9.12
CA THR A 2 -26.23 -3.68 9.40
C THR A 2 -27.15 -4.16 10.54
N TRP A 3 -27.41 -5.47 10.62
CA TRP A 3 -28.08 -6.08 11.79
C TRP A 3 -27.14 -6.25 13.00
N LEU A 4 -25.84 -5.99 12.83
CA LEU A 4 -24.87 -5.89 13.93
C LEU A 4 -25.12 -4.63 14.76
N ASP A 5 -24.82 -4.73 16.06
CA ASP A 5 -24.72 -3.55 16.93
C ASP A 5 -23.41 -2.79 16.64
N LEU A 6 -23.40 -2.09 15.50
CA LEU A 6 -22.25 -1.37 14.98
C LEU A 6 -22.65 0.07 14.64
N PRO A 7 -21.91 1.09 15.12
CA PRO A 7 -22.15 2.47 14.71
C PRO A 7 -22.11 2.63 13.19
N ALA A 8 -23.05 3.41 12.64
CA ALA A 8 -23.17 3.59 11.20
C ALA A 8 -21.94 4.28 10.57
N ASP A 9 -21.20 5.04 11.37
CA ASP A 9 -19.97 5.76 11.03
C ASP A 9 -18.70 4.99 11.37
N HIS A 10 -18.80 3.73 11.83
CA HIS A 10 -17.63 2.92 12.13
C HIS A 10 -16.75 2.74 10.87
N PRO A 11 -15.43 2.95 10.93
CA PRO A 11 -14.58 3.02 9.73
C PRO A 11 -14.31 1.66 9.07
N PHE A 12 -14.56 0.57 9.79
CA PHE A 12 -14.72 -0.78 9.23
C PHE A 12 -16.20 -1.15 9.10
N GLY A 13 -17.04 -0.21 8.65
CA GLY A 13 -18.47 -0.41 8.48
C GLY A 13 -18.82 -1.14 7.18
N ILE A 14 -20.13 -1.17 6.88
CA ILE A 14 -20.68 -1.85 5.70
C ILE A 14 -20.17 -1.29 4.36
N THR A 15 -19.69 -0.05 4.36
CA THR A 15 -19.14 0.63 3.19
C THR A 15 -17.68 0.25 2.92
N ASN A 16 -16.98 -0.34 3.88
CA ASN A 16 -15.59 -0.78 3.74
C ASN A 16 -15.50 -2.24 3.29
N LEU A 17 -15.71 -3.19 4.21
CA LEU A 17 -15.62 -4.64 4.00
C LEU A 17 -14.31 -5.06 3.29
N PRO A 18 -13.13 -4.76 3.86
CA PRO A 18 -11.86 -5.14 3.27
C PRO A 18 -11.64 -6.64 3.41
N TYR A 19 -10.81 -7.21 2.54
CA TYR A 19 -10.47 -8.63 2.56
C TYR A 19 -9.11 -8.84 3.22
N GLY A 20 -8.94 -9.93 3.95
CA GLY A 20 -7.67 -10.29 4.57
C GLY A 20 -7.57 -11.79 4.77
N VAL A 21 -6.38 -12.25 5.14
CA VAL A 21 -6.13 -13.66 5.49
C VAL A 21 -5.90 -13.73 6.99
N PHE A 22 -6.62 -14.61 7.66
CA PHE A 22 -6.52 -14.78 9.10
C PHE A 22 -6.47 -16.26 9.47
N SER A 23 -6.02 -16.55 10.69
CA SER A 23 -6.24 -17.84 11.33
C SER A 23 -6.65 -17.67 12.79
N THR A 24 -7.25 -18.71 13.33
CA THR A 24 -7.48 -18.92 14.77
C THR A 24 -6.51 -19.99 15.29
N PRO A 25 -6.30 -20.10 16.61
CA PRO A 25 -5.45 -21.15 17.18
C PRO A 25 -5.81 -22.55 16.67
N GLY A 26 -4.85 -23.23 16.02
CA GLY A 26 -5.02 -24.60 15.51
C GLY A 26 -5.76 -24.73 14.19
N SER A 27 -6.09 -23.63 13.50
CA SER A 27 -6.68 -23.65 12.16
C SER A 27 -5.72 -23.14 11.09
N GLU A 28 -5.90 -23.61 9.86
CA GLU A 28 -5.17 -23.07 8.70
C GLU A 28 -5.60 -21.64 8.35
N PRO A 29 -4.69 -20.83 7.76
CA PRO A 29 -5.02 -19.51 7.22
C PRO A 29 -6.09 -19.57 6.14
N ARG A 30 -7.01 -18.60 6.17
CA ARG A 30 -8.13 -18.50 5.22
C ARG A 30 -8.62 -17.06 5.08
N VAL A 31 -9.45 -16.83 4.06
CA VAL A 31 -9.93 -15.49 3.71
C VAL A 31 -11.09 -15.06 4.60
N GLY A 32 -11.00 -13.84 5.12
CA GLY A 32 -12.04 -13.18 5.90
C GLY A 32 -12.31 -11.76 5.42
N THR A 33 -13.43 -11.18 5.85
CA THR A 33 -13.68 -9.74 5.72
C THR A 33 -13.86 -9.08 7.08
N ARG A 34 -13.38 -7.84 7.23
CA ARG A 34 -13.53 -7.09 8.48
C ARG A 34 -14.84 -6.31 8.52
N ILE A 35 -15.56 -6.40 9.63
CA ILE A 35 -16.76 -5.61 9.94
C ILE A 35 -16.75 -5.23 11.42
N GLY A 36 -16.53 -3.95 11.71
CA GLY A 36 -16.32 -3.49 13.08
C GLY A 36 -15.09 -4.12 13.73
N ASP A 37 -15.32 -4.66 14.93
CA ASP A 37 -14.38 -5.45 15.71
C ASP A 37 -14.52 -6.96 15.46
N HIS A 38 -15.11 -7.34 14.33
CA HIS A 38 -15.26 -8.73 13.92
C HIS A 38 -14.57 -9.02 12.58
N VAL A 39 -14.22 -10.28 12.40
CA VAL A 39 -13.84 -10.87 11.12
C VAL A 39 -14.85 -11.94 10.78
N LEU A 40 -15.48 -11.81 9.61
CA LEU A 40 -16.36 -12.84 9.06
C LEU A 40 -15.52 -13.86 8.30
N ASP A 41 -15.61 -15.13 8.69
CA ASP A 41 -15.01 -16.26 7.99
C ASP A 41 -15.75 -16.54 6.68
N LEU A 42 -15.18 -16.09 5.56
CA LEU A 42 -15.85 -16.14 4.25
C LEU A 42 -15.99 -17.56 3.74
N GLY A 43 -14.96 -18.39 3.92
CA GLY A 43 -14.98 -19.79 3.49
C GLY A 43 -16.09 -20.56 4.19
N ALA A 44 -16.14 -20.50 5.53
CA ALA A 44 -17.13 -21.23 6.31
C ALA A 44 -18.55 -20.70 6.11
N CYS A 45 -18.73 -19.38 6.05
CA CYS A 45 -20.04 -18.77 5.84
C CYS A 45 -20.60 -19.08 4.44
N ALA A 46 -19.76 -19.01 3.40
CA ALA A 46 -20.16 -19.28 2.03
C ALA A 46 -20.46 -20.77 1.78
N GLU A 47 -19.68 -21.68 2.39
CA GLU A 47 -19.94 -23.12 2.34
C GLU A 47 -21.31 -23.43 2.94
N LYS A 48 -21.62 -22.82 4.10
CA LYS A 48 -22.92 -23.00 4.76
C LYS A 48 -24.08 -22.45 3.93
N ALA A 49 -23.86 -21.36 3.20
CA ALA A 49 -24.81 -20.77 2.27
C ALA A 49 -24.95 -21.57 0.96
N GLY A 50 -24.12 -22.60 0.73
CA GLY A 50 -24.14 -23.42 -0.49
C GLY A 50 -23.54 -22.74 -1.72
N MET A 51 -22.66 -21.75 -1.52
CA MET A 51 -21.99 -21.03 -2.62
C MET A 51 -20.76 -21.80 -3.08
N GLU A 52 -20.57 -22.01 -4.39
CA GLU A 52 -19.37 -22.67 -4.92
C GLU A 52 -18.07 -21.87 -4.68
N SER A 53 -18.16 -20.54 -4.52
CA SER A 53 -17.01 -19.66 -4.27
C SER A 53 -16.34 -19.90 -2.91
N TYR A 54 -16.94 -20.67 -2.00
CA TYR A 54 -16.34 -20.98 -0.70
C TYR A 54 -14.91 -21.55 -0.81
N ALA A 55 -14.64 -22.34 -1.87
CA ALA A 55 -13.36 -23.01 -2.06
C ALA A 55 -12.19 -22.04 -2.28
N VAL A 56 -12.43 -20.87 -2.92
CA VAL A 56 -11.37 -19.86 -3.09
C VAL A 56 -11.11 -19.08 -1.80
N TRP A 57 -12.08 -19.02 -0.89
CA TRP A 57 -11.93 -18.35 0.41
C TRP A 57 -11.39 -19.26 1.52
N GLN A 58 -11.37 -20.57 1.31
CA GLN A 58 -10.65 -21.53 2.15
C GLN A 58 -9.14 -21.60 1.84
N GLN A 59 -8.65 -20.85 0.86
CA GLN A 59 -7.23 -20.79 0.52
C GLN A 59 -6.44 -19.90 1.49
N PRO A 60 -5.12 -20.15 1.68
CA PRO A 60 -4.27 -19.36 2.57
C PRO A 60 -3.84 -18.01 1.97
N SER A 61 -4.44 -17.58 0.85
CA SER A 61 -4.18 -16.30 0.19
C SER A 61 -5.37 -15.86 -0.66
N LEU A 62 -5.46 -14.57 -0.97
CA LEU A 62 -6.50 -14.04 -1.86
C LEU A 62 -6.28 -14.44 -3.34
N ASN A 63 -5.11 -14.95 -3.74
CA ASN A 63 -4.73 -15.11 -5.14
C ASN A 63 -5.74 -15.89 -5.99
N ALA A 64 -6.34 -16.96 -5.44
CA ALA A 64 -7.37 -17.73 -6.14
C ALA A 64 -8.63 -16.89 -6.41
N PHE A 65 -9.06 -16.07 -5.43
CA PHE A 65 -10.17 -15.15 -5.58
C PHE A 65 -9.85 -13.98 -6.53
N LEU A 66 -8.62 -13.45 -6.47
CA LEU A 66 -8.13 -12.45 -7.43
C LEU A 66 -8.16 -12.98 -8.87
N GLY A 67 -7.95 -14.28 -9.06
CA GLY A 67 -8.05 -14.92 -10.38
C GLY A 67 -9.45 -14.98 -10.98
N LEU A 68 -10.51 -14.80 -10.18
CA LEU A 68 -11.89 -14.81 -10.68
C LEU A 68 -12.29 -13.49 -11.38
N GLY A 69 -11.52 -12.41 -11.15
CA GLY A 69 -11.71 -11.12 -11.78
C GLY A 69 -12.88 -10.28 -11.23
N ARG A 70 -12.96 -9.04 -11.70
CA ARG A 70 -13.88 -8.00 -11.21
C ARG A 70 -15.35 -8.42 -11.06
N PRO A 71 -15.98 -9.16 -12.00
CA PRO A 71 -17.37 -9.58 -11.82
C PRO A 71 -17.61 -10.42 -10.55
N ALA A 72 -16.65 -11.29 -10.21
CA ALA A 72 -16.73 -12.09 -8.99
C ALA A 72 -16.48 -11.25 -7.73
N TRP A 73 -15.59 -10.25 -7.80
CA TRP A 73 -15.33 -9.34 -6.68
C TRP A 73 -16.57 -8.50 -6.34
N THR A 74 -17.23 -7.94 -7.36
CA THR A 74 -18.48 -7.18 -7.19
C THR A 74 -19.60 -8.08 -6.66
N SER A 75 -19.79 -9.28 -7.23
CA SER A 75 -20.79 -10.24 -6.75
C SER A 75 -20.55 -10.63 -5.28
N ALA A 76 -19.30 -10.82 -4.88
CA ALA A 76 -18.94 -11.12 -3.50
C ALA A 76 -19.26 -9.96 -2.56
N ARG A 77 -18.99 -8.71 -2.98
CA ARG A 77 -19.34 -7.52 -2.21
C ARG A 77 -20.84 -7.36 -2.05
N GLU A 78 -21.62 -7.55 -3.11
CA GLU A 78 -23.08 -7.51 -3.07
C GLU A 78 -23.63 -8.54 -2.07
N TRP A 79 -23.14 -9.78 -2.15
CA TRP A 79 -23.50 -10.84 -1.21
C TRP A 79 -23.12 -10.48 0.24
N LEU A 80 -21.94 -9.93 0.48
CA LEU A 80 -21.52 -9.50 1.81
C LEU A 80 -22.42 -8.40 2.39
N VAL A 81 -22.77 -7.42 1.56
CA VAL A 81 -23.68 -6.35 1.96
C VAL A 81 -25.05 -6.93 2.29
N GLU A 82 -25.59 -7.83 1.48
CA GLU A 82 -26.86 -8.51 1.76
C GLU A 82 -26.77 -9.33 3.06
N ALA A 83 -25.76 -10.18 3.19
CA ALA A 83 -25.54 -11.04 4.35
C ALA A 83 -25.46 -10.26 5.67
N LEU A 84 -24.86 -9.07 5.65
CA LEU A 84 -24.66 -8.22 6.83
C LEU A 84 -25.78 -7.18 7.05
N THR A 85 -26.72 -7.00 6.12
CA THR A 85 -27.81 -6.02 6.25
C THR A 85 -29.20 -6.64 6.27
N ASN A 86 -29.36 -7.88 5.78
CA ASN A 86 -30.62 -8.61 5.83
C ASN A 86 -30.75 -9.39 7.16
N PRO A 87 -31.64 -8.99 8.09
CA PRO A 87 -31.77 -9.68 9.38
C PRO A 87 -32.16 -11.15 9.26
N ALA A 88 -32.79 -11.57 8.14
CA ALA A 88 -33.12 -12.97 7.90
C ALA A 88 -31.88 -13.86 7.68
N MET A 89 -30.73 -13.28 7.36
CA MET A 89 -29.46 -13.99 7.20
C MET A 89 -28.64 -14.07 8.48
N ARG A 90 -29.01 -13.33 9.54
CA ARG A 90 -28.25 -13.25 10.79
C ARG A 90 -27.91 -14.62 11.35
N ASP A 91 -28.88 -15.50 11.53
CA ASP A 91 -28.67 -16.83 12.13
C ASP A 91 -27.70 -17.70 11.33
N CYS A 92 -27.55 -17.44 10.02
CA CYS A 92 -26.63 -18.15 9.14
C CYS A 92 -25.22 -17.53 9.13
N VAL A 93 -25.08 -16.24 9.46
CA VAL A 93 -23.83 -15.47 9.34
C VAL A 93 -23.15 -15.29 10.71
N GLU A 94 -23.92 -14.99 11.74
CA GLU A 94 -23.44 -14.71 13.10
C GLU A 94 -22.52 -15.81 13.69
N PRO A 95 -22.76 -17.11 13.46
CA PRO A 95 -21.84 -18.16 13.94
C PRO A 95 -20.43 -18.11 13.35
N TYR A 96 -20.24 -17.39 12.25
CA TYR A 96 -18.97 -17.27 11.52
C TYR A 96 -18.29 -15.90 11.75
N LEU A 97 -18.86 -15.06 12.61
CA LEU A 97 -18.22 -13.83 13.07
C LEU A 97 -17.31 -14.14 14.26
N LEU A 98 -16.03 -13.84 14.09
CA LEU A 98 -15.00 -14.00 15.09
C LEU A 98 -14.59 -12.62 15.60
N ALA A 99 -14.27 -12.49 16.88
CA ALA A 99 -13.70 -11.24 17.39
C ALA A 99 -12.35 -10.99 16.72
N ALA A 100 -12.13 -9.78 16.20
CA ALA A 100 -10.89 -9.40 15.52
C ALA A 100 -9.66 -9.49 16.44
N ALA A 101 -9.86 -9.38 17.76
CA ALA A 101 -8.80 -9.56 18.76
C ALA A 101 -8.36 -11.03 18.94
N ASP A 102 -9.19 -12.00 18.51
CA ASP A 102 -8.95 -13.44 18.72
C ASP A 102 -8.34 -14.12 17.48
N VAL A 103 -8.07 -13.36 16.41
CA VAL A 103 -7.48 -13.87 15.16
C VAL A 103 -6.06 -13.35 14.95
N THR A 104 -5.24 -14.16 14.28
CA THR A 104 -3.93 -13.75 13.78
C THR A 104 -4.06 -13.41 12.30
N MET A 105 -3.67 -12.19 11.92
CA MET A 105 -3.60 -11.78 10.52
C MET A 105 -2.33 -12.28 9.84
N HIS A 106 -2.44 -12.61 8.56
CA HIS A 106 -1.34 -13.05 7.69
C HIS A 106 -1.21 -12.12 6.48
N LEU A 107 -0.17 -12.35 5.68
CA LEU A 107 -0.02 -11.65 4.40
C LEU A 107 -1.25 -11.97 3.52
N PRO A 108 -1.95 -10.96 2.97
CA PRO A 108 -3.23 -11.19 2.28
C PRO A 108 -3.07 -11.89 0.92
N ILE A 109 -1.86 -11.86 0.35
CA ILE A 109 -1.53 -12.44 -0.95
C ILE A 109 -0.20 -13.18 -0.86
N GLU A 110 -0.06 -14.22 -1.68
CA GLU A 110 1.26 -14.64 -2.13
C GLU A 110 1.73 -13.61 -3.17
N VAL A 111 2.75 -12.82 -2.84
CA VAL A 111 3.22 -11.74 -3.72
C VAL A 111 3.89 -12.36 -4.95
N ALA A 112 3.23 -12.23 -6.10
CA ALA A 112 3.68 -12.84 -7.34
C ALA A 112 4.92 -12.11 -7.89
N ASP A 113 4.78 -10.81 -8.19
CA ASP A 113 5.86 -9.83 -8.35
C ASP A 113 5.60 -8.60 -7.47
N TYR A 114 6.68 -7.85 -7.19
CA TYR A 114 6.61 -6.53 -6.59
C TYR A 114 7.32 -5.52 -7.50
N VAL A 115 6.62 -4.45 -7.88
CA VAL A 115 7.18 -3.28 -8.58
C VAL A 115 6.98 -2.06 -7.70
N ASP A 116 8.01 -1.23 -7.57
CA ASP A 116 7.95 -0.02 -6.76
C ASP A 116 8.08 1.21 -7.67
N PHE A 117 7.07 2.08 -7.65
CA PHE A 117 7.05 3.27 -8.48
C PHE A 117 7.68 4.47 -7.76
N TYR A 118 7.75 5.59 -8.47
CA TYR A 118 8.30 6.84 -7.96
C TYR A 118 7.38 8.01 -8.33
N ALA A 119 6.09 7.90 -7.94
CA ALA A 119 5.02 8.70 -8.53
C ALA A 119 4.77 10.07 -7.88
N SER A 120 5.36 10.37 -6.71
CA SER A 120 5.19 11.66 -6.03
C SER A 120 6.16 12.71 -6.58
N GLU A 121 5.64 13.80 -7.14
CA GLU A 121 6.49 14.90 -7.66
C GLU A 121 7.25 15.59 -6.54
N GLN A 122 6.59 15.78 -5.39
CA GLN A 122 7.16 16.42 -4.22
C GLN A 122 8.30 15.58 -3.64
N HIS A 123 8.10 14.26 -3.49
CA HIS A 123 9.16 13.37 -3.05
C HIS A 123 10.34 13.38 -4.02
N ALA A 124 10.05 13.22 -5.32
CA ALA A 124 11.07 13.26 -6.36
C ALA A 124 11.86 14.57 -6.35
N THR A 125 11.17 15.69 -6.12
CA THR A 125 11.77 17.02 -6.02
C THR A 125 12.63 17.17 -4.77
N ASN A 126 12.15 16.70 -3.61
CA ASN A 126 12.88 16.77 -2.33
C ASN A 126 14.18 15.97 -2.41
N VAL A 127 14.10 14.70 -2.84
CA VAL A 127 15.26 13.83 -3.04
C VAL A 127 16.24 14.45 -4.04
N GLY A 128 15.73 15.00 -5.15
CA GLY A 128 16.55 15.72 -6.12
C GLY A 128 17.32 16.88 -5.49
N ARG A 129 16.67 17.72 -4.68
CA ARG A 129 17.30 18.85 -3.97
C ARG A 129 18.29 18.41 -2.89
N ILE A 130 18.01 17.33 -2.18
CA ILE A 130 18.90 16.79 -1.13
C ILE A 130 20.21 16.28 -1.75
N PHE A 131 20.13 15.53 -2.85
CA PHE A 131 21.31 14.89 -3.45
C PHE A 131 21.99 15.73 -4.53
N ARG A 132 21.25 16.63 -5.19
CA ARG A 132 21.73 17.49 -6.30
C ARG A 132 21.17 18.91 -6.14
N PRO A 133 21.57 19.66 -5.09
CA PRO A 133 21.01 20.97 -4.78
C PRO A 133 21.20 22.02 -5.89
N ASP A 134 22.25 21.86 -6.71
CA ASP A 134 22.60 22.80 -7.79
C ASP A 134 22.06 22.36 -9.17
N SER A 135 21.10 21.43 -9.24
CA SER A 135 20.56 20.90 -10.50
C SER A 135 19.03 20.91 -10.51
N GLU A 136 18.45 20.78 -11.71
CA GLU A 136 17.02 20.48 -11.83
C GLU A 136 16.70 19.22 -11.02
N PRO A 137 15.70 19.28 -10.11
CA PRO A 137 15.52 18.23 -9.13
C PRO A 137 14.95 16.95 -9.78
N LEU A 138 14.05 17.10 -10.74
CA LEU A 138 13.46 16.01 -11.52
C LEU A 138 14.35 15.64 -12.70
N THR A 139 14.48 14.34 -12.97
CA THR A 139 15.13 13.86 -14.18
C THR A 139 14.24 14.12 -15.41
N PRO A 140 14.81 14.28 -16.62
CA PRO A 140 14.05 14.66 -17.80
C PRO A 140 12.88 13.73 -18.16
N ASN A 141 12.96 12.45 -17.81
CA ASN A 141 11.94 11.43 -18.08
C ASN A 141 10.78 11.41 -17.09
N TRP A 142 10.94 12.00 -15.89
CA TRP A 142 10.02 11.78 -14.76
C TRP A 142 8.57 12.22 -15.04
N LYS A 143 8.39 13.32 -15.78
CA LYS A 143 7.05 13.80 -16.20
C LYS A 143 6.51 13.15 -17.48
N HIS A 144 7.26 12.25 -18.11
CA HIS A 144 6.86 11.58 -19.34
C HIS A 144 6.38 10.14 -19.14
N LEU A 145 6.84 9.47 -18.09
CA LEU A 145 6.42 8.12 -17.71
C LEU A 145 6.52 7.93 -16.18
N PRO A 146 5.67 7.08 -15.59
CA PRO A 146 5.80 6.69 -14.19
C PRO A 146 7.01 5.77 -14.05
N ILE A 147 8.14 6.32 -13.61
CA ILE A 147 9.36 5.54 -13.36
C ILE A 147 9.09 4.55 -12.23
N GLY A 148 9.56 3.32 -12.37
CA GLY A 148 9.55 2.31 -11.33
C GLY A 148 10.65 1.28 -11.53
N TYR A 149 10.85 0.42 -10.54
CA TYR A 149 11.83 -0.67 -10.55
C TYR A 149 11.23 -1.93 -9.93
N HIS A 150 11.82 -3.09 -10.25
CA HIS A 150 11.39 -4.35 -9.62
C HIS A 150 11.90 -4.42 -8.19
N GLY A 151 10.97 -4.53 -7.24
CA GLY A 151 11.26 -4.77 -5.83
C GLY A 151 11.49 -6.26 -5.53
N ARG A 152 11.58 -6.60 -4.24
CA ARG A 152 11.81 -7.98 -3.79
C ARG A 152 10.56 -8.59 -3.17
N ALA A 153 9.77 -9.31 -3.98
CA ALA A 153 8.54 -9.95 -3.55
C ALA A 153 8.71 -10.86 -2.31
N GLY A 154 9.79 -11.65 -2.27
CA GLY A 154 10.03 -12.63 -1.19
C GLY A 154 10.37 -12.03 0.18
N THR A 155 10.46 -10.70 0.29
CA THR A 155 10.70 -9.99 1.56
C THR A 155 9.58 -8.99 1.89
N VAL A 156 8.43 -9.12 1.22
CA VAL A 156 7.20 -8.44 1.62
C VAL A 156 6.59 -9.21 2.80
N VAL A 157 6.34 -8.52 3.90
CA VAL A 157 5.85 -9.08 5.16
C VAL A 157 4.60 -8.37 5.65
N VAL A 158 3.81 -9.04 6.48
CA VAL A 158 2.61 -8.45 7.08
C VAL A 158 2.97 -7.52 8.23
N SER A 159 2.18 -6.47 8.42
CA SER A 159 2.19 -5.57 9.58
C SER A 159 2.41 -6.30 10.91
N GLY A 160 3.24 -5.73 11.78
CA GLY A 160 3.65 -6.29 13.07
C GLY A 160 4.87 -7.20 13.00
N THR A 161 5.39 -7.50 11.80
CA THR A 161 6.66 -8.20 11.65
C THR A 161 7.82 -7.28 12.01
N ASP A 162 8.71 -7.74 12.88
CA ASP A 162 9.93 -7.03 13.26
C ASP A 162 10.85 -6.79 12.05
N VAL A 163 11.46 -5.60 11.99
CA VAL A 163 12.38 -5.20 10.91
C VAL A 163 13.81 -5.26 11.43
N VAL A 164 14.59 -6.23 10.96
CA VAL A 164 15.99 -6.35 11.36
C VAL A 164 16.84 -5.35 10.58
N ARG A 165 17.56 -4.47 11.29
CA ARG A 165 18.48 -3.50 10.66
C ARG A 165 19.46 -4.24 9.73
N PRO A 166 19.52 -3.89 8.43
CA PRO A 166 20.40 -4.56 7.49
C PRO A 166 21.86 -4.15 7.73
N SER A 167 22.77 -5.07 7.47
CA SER A 167 24.19 -4.77 7.29
C SER A 167 24.55 -4.81 5.82
N GLY A 168 25.45 -3.93 5.39
CA GLY A 168 25.88 -3.86 4.00
C GLY A 168 27.11 -2.98 3.82
N GLN A 169 27.54 -2.84 2.57
CA GLN A 169 28.58 -1.89 2.20
C GLN A 169 28.03 -0.47 2.21
N ARG A 170 28.81 0.46 2.76
CA ARG A 170 28.49 1.87 2.85
C ARG A 170 29.73 2.68 2.49
N LYS A 171 29.56 3.82 1.85
CA LYS A 171 30.67 4.70 1.46
C LYS A 171 30.49 6.11 2.04
N PRO A 172 30.89 6.36 3.29
CA PRO A 172 30.90 7.71 3.84
C PRO A 172 31.84 8.63 3.04
N PRO A 173 31.53 9.94 2.94
CA PRO A 173 32.40 10.91 2.26
C PRO A 173 33.79 11.06 2.91
N THR A 174 33.90 10.74 4.20
CA THR A 174 35.15 10.84 4.97
C THR A 174 36.09 9.67 4.75
N GLU A 175 35.62 8.59 4.14
CA GLU A 175 36.41 7.39 3.88
C GLU A 175 36.91 7.38 2.43
N SER A 176 38.03 6.72 2.15
CA SER A 176 38.50 6.49 0.77
C SER A 176 37.94 5.20 0.16
N GLU A 177 37.63 4.20 0.99
CA GLU A 177 37.10 2.89 0.60
C GLU A 177 35.73 2.62 1.25
N PRO A 178 34.90 1.69 0.74
CA PRO A 178 33.67 1.30 1.41
C PRO A 178 33.96 0.51 2.69
N VAL A 179 33.09 0.69 3.68
CA VAL A 179 33.09 -0.05 4.94
C VAL A 179 31.90 -1.01 4.99
N PHE A 180 32.01 -2.10 5.75
CA PHE A 180 30.91 -3.06 5.96
C PHE A 180 30.37 -2.96 7.39
N GLY A 181 29.06 -2.97 7.55
CA GLY A 181 28.40 -3.08 8.85
C GLY A 181 26.93 -2.61 8.81
N PRO A 182 26.30 -2.46 9.99
CA PRO A 182 24.89 -2.07 10.10
C PRO A 182 24.60 -0.72 9.45
N SER A 183 23.45 -0.58 8.79
CA SER A 183 22.99 0.72 8.28
C SER A 183 22.89 1.75 9.41
N VAL A 184 23.42 2.95 9.18
CA VAL A 184 23.33 4.11 10.08
C VAL A 184 22.34 5.15 9.57
N ARG A 185 21.65 4.87 8.46
CA ARG A 185 20.62 5.72 7.86
C ARG A 185 19.42 4.89 7.44
N LEU A 186 18.85 4.16 8.40
CA LEU A 186 17.64 3.36 8.23
C LEU A 186 16.41 4.29 8.24
N ASP A 187 15.50 4.07 7.32
CA ASP A 187 14.42 4.98 7.00
C ASP A 187 13.14 4.22 6.61
N ILE A 188 12.03 4.95 6.59
CA ILE A 188 10.76 4.50 6.03
C ILE A 188 10.53 5.12 4.65
N GLU A 189 9.57 4.53 3.94
CA GLU A 189 8.87 5.17 2.84
C GLU A 189 7.38 4.89 3.00
N ALA A 190 6.61 5.93 3.35
CA ALA A 190 5.17 5.82 3.50
C ALA A 190 4.51 5.76 2.13
N GLU A 191 3.82 4.66 1.84
CA GLU A 191 3.26 4.34 0.52
C GLU A 191 1.86 3.72 0.57
N LEU A 192 1.22 3.66 -0.60
CA LEU A 192 0.13 2.72 -0.85
C LEU A 192 0.62 1.61 -1.77
N GLY A 193 0.28 0.38 -1.41
CA GLY A 193 0.44 -0.79 -2.26
C GLY A 193 -0.87 -1.13 -2.95
N PHE A 194 -0.82 -1.39 -4.25
CA PHE A 194 -1.96 -1.80 -5.06
C PHE A 194 -1.85 -3.29 -5.39
N ILE A 195 -2.92 -4.03 -5.13
CA ILE A 195 -2.99 -5.48 -5.36
C ILE A 195 -3.73 -5.73 -6.67
N VAL A 196 -3.11 -6.56 -7.51
CA VAL A 196 -3.58 -6.86 -8.86
C VAL A 196 -4.26 -8.24 -8.92
N GLY A 197 -5.37 -8.29 -9.64
CA GLY A 197 -6.02 -9.53 -10.07
C GLY A 197 -6.27 -9.54 -11.59
N GLY A 198 -6.87 -10.62 -12.09
CA GLY A 198 -7.12 -10.79 -13.52
C GLY A 198 -5.83 -10.89 -14.35
N ALA A 199 -5.03 -11.94 -14.12
CA ALA A 199 -3.78 -12.17 -14.84
C ALA A 199 -3.90 -12.01 -16.38
N THR A 200 -2.86 -11.47 -17.01
CA THR A 200 -2.82 -11.24 -18.47
C THR A 200 -1.93 -12.25 -19.19
N GLN A 201 -2.16 -12.42 -20.49
CA GLN A 201 -1.26 -13.18 -21.35
C GLN A 201 -0.04 -12.34 -21.74
N LEU A 202 1.11 -12.99 -21.94
CA LEU A 202 2.33 -12.31 -22.40
C LEU A 202 2.04 -11.57 -23.72
N GLY A 203 2.45 -10.30 -23.79
CA GLY A 203 2.18 -9.43 -24.93
C GLY A 203 0.81 -8.75 -24.92
N SER A 204 0.02 -8.90 -23.84
CA SER A 204 -1.30 -8.26 -23.70
C SER A 204 -1.25 -7.10 -22.71
N PRO A 205 -0.97 -5.86 -23.17
CA PRO A 205 -0.91 -4.69 -22.30
C PRO A 205 -2.30 -4.32 -21.76
N VAL A 206 -2.33 -3.71 -20.58
CA VAL A 206 -3.53 -3.14 -19.97
C VAL A 206 -3.55 -1.64 -20.23
N SER A 207 -4.67 -1.10 -20.72
CA SER A 207 -4.83 0.34 -20.90
C SER A 207 -5.24 1.02 -19.59
N VAL A 208 -5.06 2.35 -19.51
CA VAL A 208 -5.57 3.15 -18.37
C VAL A 208 -7.07 2.92 -18.16
N ALA A 209 -7.86 2.85 -19.23
CA ALA A 209 -9.31 2.62 -19.17
C ALA A 209 -9.67 1.22 -18.63
N ALA A 210 -8.84 0.21 -18.87
CA ALA A 210 -9.07 -1.16 -18.40
C ALA A 210 -8.46 -1.42 -17.01
N ALA A 211 -7.71 -0.48 -16.42
CA ALA A 211 -6.96 -0.71 -15.20
C ALA A 211 -7.85 -1.14 -14.01
N ASP A 212 -9.06 -0.57 -13.89
CA ASP A 212 -10.02 -0.91 -12.84
C ASP A 212 -10.49 -2.38 -12.86
N ASP A 213 -10.32 -3.08 -13.99
CA ASP A 213 -10.63 -4.52 -14.07
C ASP A 213 -9.54 -5.40 -13.44
N HIS A 214 -8.37 -4.81 -13.19
CA HIS A 214 -7.19 -5.48 -12.65
C HIS A 214 -6.81 -4.97 -11.25
N LEU A 215 -7.19 -3.75 -10.88
CA LEU A 215 -6.92 -3.18 -9.55
C LEU A 215 -7.96 -3.67 -8.54
N PHE A 216 -7.63 -4.73 -7.79
CA PHE A 216 -8.51 -5.30 -6.78
C PHE A 216 -8.68 -4.37 -5.59
N GLY A 217 -7.58 -3.88 -5.03
CA GLY A 217 -7.60 -3.08 -3.82
C GLY A 217 -6.26 -2.53 -3.40
N VAL A 218 -6.25 -1.91 -2.23
CA VAL A 218 -5.17 -1.10 -1.69
C VAL A 218 -4.81 -1.57 -0.28
N VAL A 219 -3.52 -1.56 0.02
CA VAL A 219 -2.93 -1.75 1.35
C VAL A 219 -2.04 -0.56 1.67
N LEU A 220 -1.79 -0.31 2.96
CA LEU A 220 -0.67 0.56 3.37
C LEU A 220 0.63 -0.19 3.13
N LEU A 221 1.67 0.50 2.70
CA LEU A 221 2.97 -0.09 2.42
C LEU A 221 4.07 0.78 3.06
N ASN A 222 5.04 0.13 3.71
CA ASN A 222 6.27 0.74 4.17
C ASN A 222 7.46 0.09 3.46
N ASP A 223 8.10 0.81 2.54
CA ASP A 223 9.31 0.34 1.86
C ASP A 223 10.57 0.75 2.62
N TRP A 224 10.89 -0.06 3.64
CA TRP A 224 12.01 0.21 4.53
C TRP A 224 13.32 0.37 3.76
N SER A 225 14.07 1.40 4.11
CA SER A 225 15.16 1.87 3.27
C SER A 225 16.44 2.09 4.06
N ALA A 226 17.53 1.43 3.68
CA ALA A 226 18.87 1.70 4.20
C ALA A 226 19.60 2.66 3.26
N ARG A 227 19.42 3.97 3.50
CA ARG A 227 19.82 5.06 2.58
C ARG A 227 21.30 5.09 2.28
N ASP A 228 22.13 4.72 3.25
CA ASP A 228 23.58 4.68 3.15
C ASP A 228 24.09 3.49 2.32
N ILE A 229 23.44 2.34 2.40
CA ILE A 229 23.68 1.19 1.53
C ILE A 229 23.22 1.53 0.11
N GLN A 230 21.98 2.01 -0.02
CA GLN A 230 21.38 2.41 -1.29
C GLN A 230 22.24 3.41 -2.05
N ALA A 231 22.70 4.48 -1.38
CA ALA A 231 23.51 5.53 -2.02
C ALA A 231 24.82 5.00 -2.62
N TRP A 232 25.40 3.95 -2.06
CA TRP A 232 26.63 3.34 -2.58
C TRP A 232 26.38 2.40 -3.75
N GLU A 233 25.29 1.65 -3.75
CA GLU A 233 25.05 0.59 -4.73
C GLU A 233 24.26 1.01 -5.97
N TYR A 234 23.41 2.04 -5.87
CA TYR A 234 22.30 2.20 -6.83
C TYR A 234 22.72 2.63 -8.24
N VAL A 235 23.94 3.13 -8.43
CA VAL A 235 24.41 3.56 -9.74
C VAL A 235 25.17 2.41 -10.42
N PRO A 236 24.80 2.00 -11.65
CA PRO A 236 23.73 2.54 -12.50
C PRO A 236 22.42 1.73 -12.48
N LEU A 237 22.32 0.67 -11.67
CA LEU A 237 21.29 -0.36 -11.82
C LEU A 237 20.01 -0.14 -11.00
N GLY A 238 19.94 0.91 -10.21
CA GLY A 238 18.83 1.20 -9.31
C GLY A 238 18.98 0.59 -7.91
N PRO A 239 18.02 0.87 -7.00
CA PRO A 239 18.04 0.36 -5.63
C PRO A 239 18.04 -1.18 -5.58
N PHE A 240 18.77 -1.78 -4.63
CA PHE A 240 18.82 -3.23 -4.46
C PHE A 240 18.85 -3.66 -2.99
N LEU A 241 20.01 -3.80 -2.34
CA LEU A 241 20.11 -4.21 -0.92
C LEU A 241 19.68 -3.10 0.04
N GLY A 242 19.69 -1.86 -0.41
CA GLY A 242 19.13 -0.72 0.30
C GLY A 242 17.61 -0.81 0.51
N LYS A 243 16.92 -1.73 -0.16
CA LYS A 243 15.45 -1.92 -0.13
C LYS A 243 15.03 -3.36 0.19
N SER A 244 15.64 -4.32 -0.50
CA SER A 244 15.23 -5.74 -0.51
C SER A 244 15.35 -6.51 0.81
N PHE A 245 15.68 -5.86 1.93
CA PHE A 245 15.78 -6.52 3.22
C PHE A 245 14.41 -6.73 3.87
N THR A 246 13.46 -5.78 3.73
CA THR A 246 12.09 -5.91 4.24
C THR A 246 11.20 -4.83 3.63
N THR A 247 9.99 -5.19 3.20
CA THR A 247 8.90 -4.25 2.87
C THR A 247 7.67 -4.71 3.66
N THR A 248 6.95 -3.82 4.35
CA THR A 248 5.78 -4.22 5.17
C THR A 248 4.48 -3.73 4.54
N ILE A 249 3.43 -4.56 4.54
CA ILE A 249 2.09 -4.15 4.12
C ILE A 249 1.02 -4.36 5.21
N SER A 250 -0.03 -3.54 5.21
CA SER A 250 -1.20 -3.76 6.06
C SER A 250 -1.95 -5.05 5.67
N PRO A 251 -2.60 -5.74 6.64
CA PRO A 251 -3.21 -7.05 6.39
C PRO A 251 -4.57 -6.98 5.67
N TRP A 252 -5.21 -5.80 5.68
CA TRP A 252 -6.54 -5.60 5.12
C TRP A 252 -6.46 -4.89 3.77
N VAL A 253 -6.93 -5.58 2.74
CA VAL A 253 -7.02 -5.07 1.37
C VAL A 253 -8.37 -4.37 1.20
N VAL A 254 -8.35 -3.04 1.22
CA VAL A 254 -9.54 -2.22 0.95
C VAL A 254 -9.77 -2.20 -0.56
N THR A 255 -10.95 -2.62 -1.02
CA THR A 255 -11.19 -2.74 -2.47
C THR A 255 -11.26 -1.38 -3.15
N THR A 256 -10.85 -1.31 -4.42
CA THR A 256 -11.01 -0.09 -5.23
C THR A 256 -12.48 0.31 -5.38
N GLU A 257 -13.39 -0.67 -5.28
CA GLU A 257 -14.84 -0.43 -5.24
C GLU A 257 -15.30 0.29 -3.97
N ALA A 258 -14.73 -0.04 -2.80
CA ALA A 258 -14.99 0.69 -1.55
C ALA A 258 -14.45 2.12 -1.59
N LEU A 259 -13.36 2.34 -2.31
CA LEU A 259 -12.69 3.64 -2.46
C LEU A 259 -13.27 4.52 -3.58
N ARG A 260 -14.41 4.17 -4.20
CA ARG A 260 -15.02 4.98 -5.27
C ARG A 260 -15.27 6.43 -4.85
N SER A 261 -15.77 6.65 -3.63
CA SER A 261 -16.03 7.99 -3.09
C SER A 261 -14.75 8.79 -2.77
N ALA A 262 -13.60 8.13 -2.73
CA ALA A 262 -12.30 8.76 -2.54
C ALA A 262 -11.59 9.09 -3.85
N ARG A 263 -12.17 8.77 -5.02
CA ARG A 263 -11.56 9.13 -6.31
C ARG A 263 -11.58 10.65 -6.49
N VAL A 264 -10.44 11.19 -6.87
CA VAL A 264 -10.26 12.62 -7.18
C VAL A 264 -9.50 12.78 -8.49
N PRO A 265 -9.65 13.91 -9.21
CA PRO A 265 -8.80 14.22 -10.33
C PRO A 265 -7.32 14.27 -9.93
N LEU A 266 -6.41 13.83 -10.81
CA LEU A 266 -4.98 13.99 -10.58
C LEU A 266 -4.57 15.48 -10.49
N PRO A 267 -3.52 15.81 -9.72
CA PRO A 267 -2.85 17.10 -9.86
C PRO A 267 -2.33 17.21 -11.29
N GLY A 268 -2.77 18.25 -12.02
CA GLY A 268 -2.77 18.28 -13.48
C GLY A 268 -1.48 17.84 -14.18
N GLN A 269 -1.62 17.24 -15.36
CA GLN A 269 -0.53 16.75 -16.21
C GLN A 269 -0.59 17.42 -17.59
N THR A 270 -0.35 18.73 -17.65
CA THR A 270 -0.46 19.53 -18.88
C THR A 270 0.89 20.04 -19.39
N ASN A 271 1.96 19.93 -18.61
CA ASN A 271 3.29 20.38 -19.00
C ASN A 271 4.39 19.38 -18.56
N PRO A 272 4.75 18.42 -19.43
CA PRO A 272 4.07 18.08 -20.68
C PRO A 272 2.77 17.30 -20.44
N THR A 273 1.87 17.29 -21.42
CA THR A 273 0.81 16.28 -21.49
C THR A 273 1.46 14.90 -21.69
N PRO A 274 1.07 13.86 -20.91
CA PRO A 274 1.54 12.50 -21.14
C PRO A 274 1.20 11.99 -22.54
N LEU A 275 1.94 10.99 -23.03
CA LEU A 275 1.61 10.33 -24.29
C LEU A 275 0.22 9.65 -24.23
N PRO A 276 -0.47 9.44 -25.37
CA PRO A 276 -1.86 8.97 -25.39
C PRO A 276 -2.15 7.69 -24.56
N TYR A 277 -1.21 6.75 -24.49
CA TYR A 277 -1.40 5.50 -23.73
C TYR A 277 -1.49 5.69 -22.20
N LEU A 278 -1.06 6.86 -21.69
CA LEU A 278 -1.16 7.24 -20.29
C LEU A 278 -2.27 8.27 -20.03
N GLN A 279 -3.00 8.70 -21.04
CA GLN A 279 -4.07 9.68 -20.83
C GLN A 279 -5.33 8.98 -20.31
N GLY A 280 -5.97 9.60 -19.32
CA GLY A 280 -7.28 9.17 -18.82
C GLY A 280 -8.43 9.73 -19.64
N GLU A 281 -9.59 9.10 -19.51
CA GLU A 281 -10.86 9.51 -20.10
C GLU A 281 -11.78 10.04 -19.00
N ALA A 282 -12.71 10.93 -19.34
CA ALA A 282 -13.68 11.44 -18.38
C ALA A 282 -14.66 10.33 -17.96
N THR A 283 -15.07 10.33 -16.70
CA THR A 283 -16.03 9.41 -16.10
C THR A 283 -17.13 10.19 -15.39
N ASP A 284 -18.28 9.55 -15.15
CA ASP A 284 -19.44 10.21 -14.54
C ASP A 284 -19.19 10.68 -13.10
N ASP A 285 -18.21 10.09 -12.41
CA ASP A 285 -17.78 10.52 -11.07
C ASP A 285 -16.87 11.76 -11.08
N GLY A 286 -16.49 12.27 -12.26
CA GLY A 286 -15.67 13.46 -12.44
C GLY A 286 -14.18 13.27 -12.20
N ALA A 287 -13.72 12.10 -11.72
CA ALA A 287 -12.30 11.83 -11.46
C ALA A 287 -11.53 11.42 -12.71
N GLY A 288 -12.20 10.77 -13.66
CA GLY A 288 -11.61 10.17 -14.86
C GLY A 288 -11.04 8.77 -14.62
N THR A 289 -10.63 8.09 -15.69
CA THR A 289 -9.99 6.77 -15.60
C THR A 289 -8.55 6.84 -15.09
N ALA A 290 -7.89 8.00 -15.22
CA ALA A 290 -6.63 8.32 -14.54
C ALA A 290 -6.93 9.18 -13.31
N TYR A 291 -7.27 8.53 -12.19
CA TYR A 291 -7.68 9.18 -10.94
C TYR A 291 -6.58 9.12 -9.87
N GLY A 292 -6.58 10.11 -8.98
CA GLY A 292 -5.93 10.06 -7.67
C GLY A 292 -6.90 9.54 -6.60
N LEU A 293 -6.41 9.38 -5.38
CA LEU A 293 -7.23 9.00 -4.22
C LEU A 293 -7.08 10.03 -3.10
N ASP A 294 -8.21 10.47 -2.54
CA ASP A 294 -8.26 11.29 -1.33
C ASP A 294 -8.09 10.40 -0.11
N ILE A 295 -6.83 10.10 0.22
CA ILE A 295 -6.47 9.30 1.38
C ILE A 295 -5.72 10.20 2.37
N THR A 296 -6.29 10.31 3.57
CA THR A 296 -5.65 10.95 4.71
C THR A 296 -4.70 9.95 5.34
N TYR A 297 -3.40 10.22 5.24
CA TYR A 297 -2.35 9.35 5.72
C TYR A 297 -1.72 9.93 7.00
N GLU A 298 -1.24 9.06 7.88
CA GLU A 298 -0.54 9.43 9.11
C GLU A 298 0.69 8.54 9.31
N VAL A 299 1.81 9.17 9.67
CA VAL A 299 3.07 8.52 10.03
C VAL A 299 3.35 8.82 11.49
N GLU A 300 3.36 7.78 12.31
CA GLU A 300 3.70 7.84 13.73
C GLU A 300 5.08 7.20 13.98
N TRP A 301 5.92 7.88 14.76
CA TRP A 301 7.22 7.41 15.23
C TRP A 301 7.21 7.38 16.76
N ASN A 302 7.28 6.18 17.35
CA ASN A 302 7.26 5.96 18.81
C ASN A 302 6.11 6.69 19.53
N GLY A 303 4.88 6.64 18.98
CA GLY A 303 3.73 7.32 19.57
C GLY A 303 3.55 8.78 19.14
N THR A 304 4.55 9.40 18.49
CA THR A 304 4.45 10.79 18.00
C THR A 304 4.07 10.82 16.53
N VAL A 305 3.01 11.54 16.18
CA VAL A 305 2.68 11.75 14.77
C VAL A 305 3.61 12.78 14.16
N VAL A 306 4.50 12.35 13.27
CA VAL A 306 5.55 13.18 12.67
C VAL A 306 5.22 13.67 11.26
N SER A 307 4.26 13.03 10.58
CA SER A 307 3.86 13.44 9.22
C SER A 307 2.45 13.02 8.85
N ARG A 308 1.81 13.80 7.97
CA ARG A 308 0.51 13.52 7.33
C ARG A 308 0.60 13.75 5.82
N PRO A 309 1.23 12.82 5.07
CA PRO A 309 1.41 12.99 3.63
C PRO A 309 0.06 12.83 2.89
N PRO A 310 -0.33 13.77 2.00
CA PRO A 310 -1.58 13.68 1.25
C PRO A 310 -1.42 12.78 0.01
N TYR A 311 -2.12 11.65 -0.07
CA TYR A 311 -2.04 10.81 -1.28
C TYR A 311 -2.64 11.49 -2.52
N SER A 312 -3.56 12.43 -2.34
CA SER A 312 -4.18 13.17 -3.45
C SER A 312 -3.19 14.02 -4.26
N SER A 313 -1.95 14.20 -3.79
CA SER A 313 -0.89 14.90 -4.53
C SER A 313 -0.01 14.01 -5.42
N LEU A 314 -0.27 12.70 -5.51
CA LEU A 314 0.49 11.84 -6.45
C LEU A 314 0.31 12.32 -7.89
N TYR A 315 1.41 12.44 -8.62
CA TYR A 315 1.40 12.91 -10.00
C TYR A 315 0.89 11.83 -10.95
N TRP A 316 1.30 10.58 -10.74
CA TRP A 316 0.88 9.44 -11.57
C TRP A 316 -0.20 8.62 -10.87
N SER A 317 -1.31 8.37 -11.55
CA SER A 317 -2.40 7.50 -11.05
C SER A 317 -1.98 6.03 -10.99
N PRO A 318 -2.61 5.21 -10.13
CA PRO A 318 -2.45 3.76 -10.17
C PRO A 318 -2.82 3.15 -11.53
N ALA A 319 -3.80 3.72 -12.24
CA ALA A 319 -4.15 3.27 -13.59
C ALA A 319 -3.03 3.52 -14.61
N GLN A 320 -2.36 4.68 -14.53
CA GLN A 320 -1.19 4.99 -15.36
C GLN A 320 0.01 4.11 -15.01
N MET A 321 0.25 3.87 -13.72
CA MET A 321 1.32 2.99 -13.25
C MET A 321 1.13 1.56 -13.79
N LEU A 322 -0.07 0.99 -13.67
CA LEU A 322 -0.40 -0.34 -14.19
C LEU A 322 -0.29 -0.41 -15.72
N ALA A 323 -0.79 0.61 -16.43
CA ALA A 323 -0.69 0.67 -17.88
C ALA A 323 0.76 0.72 -18.34
N HIS A 324 1.60 1.53 -17.69
CA HIS A 324 3.03 1.58 -18.00
C HIS A 324 3.75 0.27 -17.67
N MET A 325 3.42 -0.38 -16.55
CA MET A 325 4.00 -1.66 -16.14
C MET A 325 3.81 -2.77 -17.19
N THR A 326 2.76 -2.67 -18.00
CA THR A 326 2.38 -3.72 -18.97
C THR A 326 2.56 -3.32 -20.43
N VAL A 327 2.86 -2.04 -20.74
CA VAL A 327 2.86 -1.51 -22.12
C VAL A 327 3.86 -2.22 -23.05
N ASN A 328 4.93 -2.79 -22.49
CA ASN A 328 5.93 -3.54 -23.25
C ASN A 328 5.56 -5.02 -23.48
N GLY A 329 4.38 -5.45 -23.00
CA GLY A 329 3.92 -6.84 -23.07
C GLY A 329 4.22 -7.68 -21.82
N ALA A 330 4.77 -7.11 -20.74
CA ALA A 330 4.90 -7.80 -19.47
C ALA A 330 3.52 -8.27 -18.94
N THR A 331 3.49 -9.44 -18.32
CA THR A 331 2.26 -10.02 -17.78
C THR A 331 1.92 -9.46 -16.41
N LEU A 332 0.63 -9.36 -16.12
CA LEU A 332 0.11 -9.30 -14.76
C LEU A 332 -0.15 -10.72 -14.24
N ARG A 333 0.09 -10.93 -12.95
CA ARG A 333 -0.25 -12.15 -12.23
C ARG A 333 -1.17 -11.83 -11.06
N ASN A 334 -2.00 -12.79 -10.68
CA ASN A 334 -2.89 -12.64 -9.54
C ASN A 334 -2.06 -12.56 -8.26
N GLY A 335 -2.14 -11.44 -7.55
CA GLY A 335 -1.30 -11.13 -6.39
C GLY A 335 0.01 -10.41 -6.74
N ASP A 336 0.14 -9.83 -7.94
CA ASP A 336 1.15 -8.79 -8.13
C ASP A 336 0.84 -7.60 -7.20
N LEU A 337 1.90 -7.04 -6.64
CA LEU A 337 1.87 -5.84 -5.81
C LEU A 337 2.64 -4.74 -6.53
N PHE A 338 2.11 -3.52 -6.54
CA PHE A 338 2.94 -2.37 -6.84
C PHE A 338 2.79 -1.23 -5.83
N GLY A 339 3.92 -0.67 -5.40
CA GLY A 339 3.99 0.49 -4.51
C GLY A 339 3.82 1.78 -5.30
N SER A 340 3.26 2.81 -4.67
CA SER A 340 3.11 4.14 -5.28
C SER A 340 4.45 4.87 -5.44
N GLY A 341 5.48 4.45 -4.72
CA GLY A 341 6.57 5.33 -4.32
C GLY A 341 6.15 6.20 -3.14
N THR A 342 7.16 6.68 -2.40
CA THR A 342 6.96 7.51 -1.21
C THR A 342 5.99 8.67 -1.45
N ILE A 343 5.00 8.80 -0.58
CA ILE A 343 3.98 9.85 -0.64
C ILE A 343 4.51 11.09 0.09
N SER A 344 4.70 12.19 -0.64
CA SER A 344 5.04 13.49 -0.02
C SER A 344 4.13 14.61 -0.53
N GLY A 345 3.80 15.53 0.37
CA GLY A 345 3.17 16.82 0.09
C GLY A 345 4.17 17.97 0.02
N ALA A 346 3.65 19.20 -0.07
CA ALA A 346 4.47 20.39 -0.25
C ALA A 346 5.14 20.86 1.05
N GLU A 347 4.46 20.67 2.18
CA GLU A 347 4.92 21.12 3.49
C GLU A 347 5.82 20.08 4.17
N LYS A 348 6.62 20.51 5.16
CA LYS A 348 7.57 19.62 5.86
C LYS A 348 6.83 18.47 6.55
N GLU A 349 5.74 18.76 7.25
CA GLU A 349 4.91 17.81 7.99
C GLU A 349 4.07 16.92 7.07
N GLN A 350 4.27 17.00 5.75
CA GLN A 350 3.62 16.16 4.75
C GLN A 350 4.61 15.24 4.02
N ARG A 351 5.86 15.15 4.47
CA ARG A 351 6.91 14.33 3.83
C ARG A 351 6.79 12.86 4.25
N GLY A 352 6.91 11.93 3.30
CA GLY A 352 6.69 10.49 3.52
C GLY A 352 7.90 9.68 3.98
N SER A 353 9.07 10.31 4.13
CA SER A 353 10.29 9.65 4.61
C SER A 353 11.03 10.49 5.66
N PHE A 354 11.83 9.85 6.51
CA PHE A 354 12.67 10.55 7.47
C PHE A 354 13.90 11.16 6.82
N LEU A 355 14.35 10.64 5.67
CA LEU A 355 15.28 11.35 4.78
C LEU A 355 14.78 12.76 4.46
N GLU A 356 13.52 12.91 4.08
CA GLU A 356 12.94 14.19 3.74
C GLU A 356 12.60 15.02 4.98
N LEU A 357 11.94 14.44 6.00
CA LEU A 357 11.57 15.16 7.23
C LEU A 357 12.80 15.74 7.92
N SER A 358 13.89 14.97 7.99
CA SER A 358 15.13 15.41 8.62
C SER A 358 16.07 16.17 7.69
N TRP A 359 15.68 16.35 6.43
CA TRP A 359 16.52 16.92 5.37
C TRP A 359 17.94 16.30 5.35
N SER A 360 18.00 14.97 5.22
CA SER A 360 19.24 14.20 5.24
C SER A 360 19.99 14.27 6.59
N GLY A 361 19.24 14.39 7.70
CA GLY A 361 19.77 14.47 9.06
C GLY A 361 20.24 15.86 9.50
N GLN A 362 20.01 16.90 8.70
CA GLN A 362 20.37 18.29 9.04
C GLN A 362 19.36 18.94 9.98
N GLU A 363 18.11 18.48 9.96
CA GLU A 363 17.00 19.03 10.74
C GLU A 363 16.38 17.92 11.58
N PRO A 364 16.81 17.70 12.85
CA PRO A 364 16.22 16.67 13.69
C PRO A 364 14.70 16.85 13.87
N VAL A 365 13.99 15.73 14.00
CA VAL A 365 12.58 15.65 14.35
C VAL A 365 12.48 15.43 15.85
N THR A 366 11.79 16.32 16.57
CA THR A 366 11.54 16.17 18.01
C THR A 366 10.28 15.35 18.22
N LEU A 367 10.38 14.29 19.03
CA LEU A 367 9.26 13.45 19.45
C LEU A 367 8.56 14.02 20.70
N ASP A 368 7.36 13.52 21.02
CA ASP A 368 6.55 13.99 22.16
C ASP A 368 7.23 13.77 23.52
N ASP A 369 8.14 12.80 23.63
CA ASP A 369 8.95 12.55 24.82
C ASP A 369 10.17 13.50 24.93
N GLY A 370 10.35 14.38 23.95
CA GLY A 370 11.45 15.35 23.85
C GLY A 370 12.74 14.79 23.24
N SER A 371 12.77 13.50 22.88
CA SER A 371 13.91 12.93 22.15
C SER A 371 13.97 13.46 20.72
N GLU A 372 15.16 13.52 20.15
CA GLU A 372 15.37 13.91 18.75
C GLU A 372 15.74 12.69 17.91
N ARG A 373 15.28 12.70 16.66
CA ARG A 373 15.57 11.68 15.66
C ARG A 373 15.92 12.27 14.31
N THR A 374 16.67 11.53 13.51
CA THR A 374 16.92 11.86 12.10
C THR A 374 16.63 10.66 11.21
N PHE A 375 17.18 9.51 11.59
CA PHE A 375 16.93 8.19 11.03
C PHE A 375 16.53 7.23 12.16
N LEU A 376 16.03 6.05 11.79
CA LEU A 376 15.56 5.04 12.74
C LEU A 376 16.69 4.47 13.60
N GLU A 377 16.46 4.44 14.90
CA GLU A 377 17.28 3.76 15.91
C GLU A 377 16.73 2.36 16.22
N ASP A 378 17.55 1.51 16.86
CA ASP A 378 17.07 0.19 17.29
C ASP A 378 16.04 0.33 18.42
N GLY A 379 14.94 -0.41 18.33
CA GLY A 379 13.81 -0.31 19.25
C GLY A 379 12.73 0.69 18.81
N ASP A 380 13.01 1.57 17.84
CA ASP A 380 12.00 2.46 17.29
C ASP A 380 10.88 1.66 16.60
N THR A 381 9.65 2.14 16.74
CA THR A 381 8.46 1.61 16.09
C THR A 381 7.82 2.68 15.23
N VAL A 382 7.49 2.31 13.98
CA VAL A 382 6.72 3.16 13.07
C VAL A 382 5.37 2.53 12.84
N VAL A 383 4.33 3.38 12.87
CA VAL A 383 2.97 3.01 12.50
C VAL A 383 2.50 3.93 11.38
N LEU A 384 2.13 3.33 10.25
CA LEU A 384 1.41 3.99 9.17
C LEU A 384 -0.08 3.72 9.35
N ARG A 385 -0.91 4.77 9.26
CA ARG A 385 -2.37 4.67 9.26
C ARG A 385 -2.96 5.48 8.13
N ALA A 386 -4.11 5.06 7.61
CA ALA A 386 -4.83 5.91 6.69
C ALA A 386 -6.35 5.70 6.74
N THR A 387 -7.05 6.76 6.33
CA THR A 387 -8.49 6.78 6.14
C THR A 387 -8.86 7.40 4.79
N ALA A 388 -10.01 7.05 4.27
CA ALA A 388 -10.57 7.61 3.04
C ALA A 388 -12.05 8.02 3.26
N PRO A 389 -12.57 9.01 2.52
CA PRO A 389 -13.99 9.30 2.51
C PRO A 389 -14.75 8.14 1.85
N GLY A 390 -15.81 7.70 2.52
CA GLY A 390 -16.79 6.75 2.01
C GLY A 390 -18.06 7.46 1.50
N PRO A 391 -19.05 6.70 1.00
CA PRO A 391 -20.32 7.25 0.57
C PRO A 391 -21.06 7.93 1.73
N ASP A 392 -21.90 8.91 1.41
CA ASP A 392 -22.76 9.64 2.35
C ASP A 392 -22.02 10.26 3.55
N GLY A 393 -20.74 10.63 3.38
CA GLY A 393 -19.91 11.23 4.42
C GLY A 393 -19.36 10.24 5.46
N THR A 394 -19.47 8.93 5.21
CA THR A 394 -18.83 7.91 6.03
C THR A 394 -17.31 7.97 5.89
N THR A 395 -16.59 7.33 6.80
CA THR A 395 -15.12 7.17 6.72
C THR A 395 -14.79 5.68 6.55
N ILE A 396 -13.74 5.40 5.79
CA ILE A 396 -13.21 4.06 5.55
C ILE A 396 -11.80 4.02 6.14
N SER A 397 -11.49 3.03 6.98
CA SER A 397 -10.12 2.78 7.45
C SER A 397 -9.39 1.78 6.56
N LEU A 398 -8.10 2.04 6.31
CA LEU A 398 -7.17 1.12 5.65
C LEU A 398 -6.39 0.25 6.65
N GLY A 399 -6.68 0.39 7.95
CA GLY A 399 -5.96 -0.28 9.03
C GLY A 399 -4.59 0.34 9.30
N GLU A 400 -3.66 -0.49 9.76
CA GLU A 400 -2.33 -0.07 10.18
C GLU A 400 -1.23 -0.94 9.55
N CYS A 401 -0.12 -0.31 9.19
CA CYS A 401 1.12 -0.97 8.81
C CYS A 401 2.20 -0.61 9.84
N VAL A 402 2.61 -1.60 10.64
CA VAL A 402 3.47 -1.43 11.82
C VAL A 402 4.75 -2.23 11.64
N GLY A 403 5.88 -1.66 12.07
CA GLY A 403 7.14 -2.39 12.23
C GLY A 403 8.02 -1.79 13.32
N THR A 404 8.66 -2.67 14.09
CA THR A 404 9.63 -2.31 15.13
C THR A 404 11.04 -2.71 14.68
N ILE A 405 11.99 -1.78 14.83
CA ILE A 405 13.37 -2.00 14.42
C ILE A 405 14.09 -2.88 15.44
N ARG A 406 14.72 -3.94 14.95
CA ARG A 406 15.60 -4.82 15.72
C ARG A 406 17.06 -4.56 15.35
N PRO A 407 18.00 -4.73 16.31
CA PRO A 407 19.42 -4.63 16.03
C PRO A 407 19.86 -5.56 14.89
N ALA A 408 20.90 -5.12 14.18
CA ALA A 408 21.56 -5.96 13.19
C ALA A 408 22.13 -7.23 13.87
N ARG A 409 22.14 -8.34 13.12
CA ARG A 409 22.60 -9.65 13.59
C ARG A 409 24.12 -9.78 13.64
#